data_AF-E8URZ3-F1
#
_entry.id   AF-E8URZ3-F1
#
_cell.length_a   1.000
_cell.length_b   1.000
_cell.length_c   1.000
_cell.angle_alpha   90.00
_cell.angle_beta   90.00
_cell.angle_gamma   90.00
#
_symmetry.space_group_name_H-M   'P 1'
#
loop_
_entity.id
_entity.type
_entity.pdbx_description
1 polymer ?
#
loop_
_entity_poly.entity_id
_entity_poly.type
_entity_poly.pdbx_seq_one_letter_code
_entity_poly.pdbx_strand_id
1 'polypeptide(L)' 'MKNQVAEDKKQLKENKADQNNVNVFACPDCGAKLVHEGGCVFCPFCGYSECQ' A
#
# COMPACT_ATOMS: atom_id res chain seq x y z
N MET A 1 32.74 -33.75 8.27
CA MET A 1 32.93 -32.64 9.22
C MET A 1 31.88 -31.59 8.91
N LYS A 2 31.20 -31.05 9.93
CA LYS A 2 29.89 -30.42 9.89
C LYS A 2 29.89 -29.02 9.26
N ASN A 3 28.84 -28.72 8.49
CA ASN A 3 28.48 -27.40 7.95
C ASN A 3 28.23 -26.35 9.06
N GLN A 4 28.72 -25.15 8.82
CA GLN A 4 28.38 -23.89 9.49
C GLN A 4 28.50 -22.84 8.37
N VAL A 5 27.50 -22.08 7.96
CA VAL A 5 26.80 -21.03 8.70
C VAL A 5 25.44 -20.80 8.02
N ALA A 6 24.38 -20.91 8.82
CA ALA A 6 23.11 -20.30 8.55
C ALA A 6 23.25 -18.79 8.76
N GLU A 7 22.81 -17.97 7.81
CA GLU A 7 22.36 -16.62 8.16
C GLU A 7 21.28 -16.11 7.23
N ASP A 8 20.13 -15.98 7.87
CA ASP A 8 18.90 -15.30 7.52
C ASP A 8 19.13 -14.02 6.71
N LYS A 9 18.71 -14.04 5.44
CA LYS A 9 18.20 -12.84 4.81
C LYS A 9 16.74 -13.13 4.47
N LYS A 10 15.89 -12.83 5.45
CA LYS A 10 14.49 -12.42 5.29
C LYS A 10 14.37 -11.47 4.09
N GLN A 11 14.26 -12.07 2.90
CA GLN A 11 13.90 -11.41 1.67
C GLN A 11 12.50 -10.87 1.92
N LEU A 12 12.47 -9.59 2.25
CA LEU A 12 11.30 -8.74 2.37
C LEU A 12 10.52 -8.88 1.07
N LYS A 13 9.60 -9.85 1.06
CA LYS A 13 8.52 -10.09 0.09
C LYS A 13 8.50 -9.07 -1.06
N GLU A 14 9.45 -9.20 -1.99
CA GLU A 14 9.36 -8.61 -3.32
C GLU A 14 8.39 -9.48 -4.11
N ASN A 15 7.12 -9.40 -3.71
CA ASN A 15 6.04 -9.96 -4.50
C ASN A 15 5.86 -9.04 -5.70
N LYS A 16 6.47 -9.46 -6.82
CA LYS A 16 6.17 -9.00 -8.16
C LYS A 16 4.64 -8.91 -8.33
N ALA A 17 4.12 -7.70 -8.31
CA ALA A 17 2.80 -7.38 -8.81
C ALA A 17 3.00 -6.34 -9.91
N ASP A 18 2.94 -6.84 -11.14
CA ASP A 18 2.31 -6.19 -12.29
C ASP A 18 2.43 -4.66 -12.40
N GLN A 19 3.26 -4.21 -13.34
CA GLN A 19 3.26 -2.83 -13.82
C GLN A 19 2.04 -2.58 -14.72
N ASN A 20 0.82 -2.68 -14.19
CA ASN A 20 -0.37 -2.19 -14.87
C ASN A 20 -1.50 -1.85 -13.87
N ASN A 21 -1.70 -0.56 -13.63
CA ASN A 21 -2.89 -0.03 -12.98
C ASN A 21 -3.11 -0.48 -11.52
N VAL A 22 -2.12 -0.24 -10.66
CA VAL A 22 -2.42 -0.07 -9.23
C VAL A 22 -3.16 1.27 -9.12
N ASN A 23 -4.49 1.22 -9.04
CA ASN A 23 -5.31 2.38 -8.74
C ASN A 23 -5.01 2.81 -7.30
N VAL A 24 -3.89 3.52 -7.12
CA VAL A 24 -3.50 4.07 -5.83
C VAL A 24 -4.56 5.09 -5.46
N PHE A 25 -5.40 4.77 -4.48
CA PHE A 25 -6.40 5.68 -3.92
C PHE A 25 -5.68 6.81 -3.16
N ALA A 26 -5.17 7.77 -3.93
CA ALA A 26 -4.57 9.00 -3.46
C ALA A 26 -5.61 10.12 -3.57
N CYS A 27 -5.62 11.00 -2.58
CA CYS A 27 -6.50 12.15 -2.52
C CYS A 27 -6.16 13.10 -3.69
N PRO A 28 -7.13 13.50 -4.52
CA PRO A 28 -6.88 14.41 -5.64
C PRO A 28 -6.51 15.83 -5.20
N ASP A 29 -6.84 16.20 -3.96
CA ASP A 29 -6.61 17.54 -3.42
C ASP A 29 -5.21 17.68 -2.77
N CYS A 30 -4.80 16.69 -1.97
CA CYS A 30 -3.55 16.76 -1.20
C CYS A 30 -2.54 15.62 -1.48
N GLY A 31 -2.91 14.61 -2.26
CA GLY A 31 -2.05 13.46 -2.58
C GLY A 31 -1.90 12.42 -1.46
N ALA A 32 -2.50 12.64 -0.28
CA ALA A 32 -2.47 11.68 0.82
C ALA A 32 -3.29 10.42 0.51
N LYS A 33 -3.03 9.31 1.21
CA LYS A 33 -3.83 8.08 1.04
C LYS A 33 -5.26 8.28 1.53
N LEU A 34 -6.22 7.83 0.73
CA LEU A 34 -7.63 7.80 1.11
C LEU A 34 -7.95 6.57 1.95
N VAL A 35 -8.94 6.71 2.83
CA VAL A 35 -9.45 5.65 3.70
C VAL A 35 -10.87 5.30 3.26
N HIS A 36 -11.17 4.01 3.09
CA HIS A 36 -12.50 3.52 2.76
C HIS A 36 -13.30 3.22 4.03
N GLU A 37 -14.50 3.77 4.15
CA GLU A 37 -15.43 3.48 5.25
C GLU A 37 -16.87 3.53 4.75
N GLY A 38 -17.66 2.48 5.00
CA GLY A 38 -19.09 2.46 4.68
C GLY A 38 -19.46 2.60 3.20
N GLY A 39 -18.55 2.31 2.26
CA GLY A 39 -18.78 2.49 0.81
C GLY A 39 -18.40 3.88 0.28
N CYS A 40 -17.93 4.76 1.14
CA CYS A 40 -17.33 6.04 0.77
C CYS A 40 -15.82 6.01 1.02
N VAL A 41 -15.09 6.92 0.40
CA VAL A 41 -13.71 7.24 0.76
C VAL A 41 -13.61 8.62 1.37
N PHE A 42 -12.68 8.79 2.29
CA PHE A 42 -12.35 10.09 2.83
C PHE A 42 -10.84 10.27 3.04
N CYS A 43 -10.40 11.52 3.02
CA CYS A 43 -9.03 11.93 3.30
C CYS A 43 -8.95 12.50 4.72
N PRO A 44 -8.24 11.84 5.66
CA PRO A 44 -8.07 12.37 7.02
C PRO A 44 -7.14 13.60 7.08
N PHE A 45 -6.49 13.97 5.97
CA PHE A 45 -5.53 15.07 5.92
C PHE A 45 -6.13 16.39 5.44
N CYS A 46 -6.96 16.38 4.38
CA CYS A 46 -7.61 17.59 3.87
C CYS A 46 -9.14 17.59 4.01
N GLY A 47 -9.75 16.46 4.43
CA GLY A 47 -11.20 16.34 4.58
C GLY A 47 -11.98 16.02 3.30
N TYR A 48 -11.29 15.73 2.19
CA TYR A 48 -11.94 15.23 0.96
C TYR A 48 -12.79 13.99 1.23
N SER A 49 -13.96 13.86 0.61
CA SER A 49 -14.80 12.66 0.67
C SER A 49 -15.61 12.45 -0.60
N GLU A 50 -15.70 11.23 -1.09
CA GLU A 50 -16.57 10.82 -2.22
C GLU A 50 -17.24 9.47 -1.88
N CYS A 51 -18.49 9.28 -2.29
CA CYS A 51 -19.24 8.03 -2.13
C CYS A 51 -19.49 7.42 -3.51
N GLN A 52 -19.31 6.10 -3.65
CA GLN A 52 -19.59 5.37 -4.90
C GLN A 52 -21.02 4.83 -4.96
#